data_AF-A0A8J3P3U7-F1
#
_entry.id   AF-A0A8J3P3U7-F1
#
_cell.length_a   1.000
_cell.length_b   1.000
_cell.length_c   1.000
_cell.angle_alpha   90.00
_cell.angle_beta   90.00
_cell.angle_gamma   90.00
#
_symmetry.space_group_name_H-M   'P 1'
#
loop_
_entity.id
_entity.type
_entity.pdbx_description
1 polymer ?
#
loop_
_entity_poly.entity_id
_entity_poly.type
_entity_poly.pdbx_seq_one_letter_code
_entity_poly.pdbx_strand_id
1 'polypeptide(L)'
;MFWIAGGTDFAYTVGLWHTFRRPEAVMFGLDGKGMRHWLNDYVNHGREQGWPEENEPVQGVVEDFPTQLRPVHGSWHDALFGTAYRFYRGPVPFQQLVWPDRNGLWPWEEGATASSRNRQAFSWLPVHEHPKGGWRLVGELEPQFPFPVGPDSWALTTRGIATGASPIAQVVRDGGSYDVLDVRGYHADDLCLTFLGELAQRHPHLAGCADLADGQVAALQADQTWSWSRLSRGNRRDSKRSWKVVQPI
;
A
#
# COMPACT_ATOMS: atom_id res chain seq x y z
N MET A 1 21.13 -6.76 -7.10
CA MET A 1 20.42 -6.63 -5.81
C MET A 1 19.07 -6.04 -6.14
N PHE A 2 18.01 -6.86 -6.14
CA PHE A 2 16.66 -6.37 -6.42
C PHE A 2 15.94 -6.21 -5.08
N TRP A 3 15.66 -4.97 -4.70
CA TRP A 3 14.80 -4.66 -3.57
C TRP A 3 13.37 -4.58 -4.11
N ILE A 4 12.47 -5.40 -3.56
CA ILE A 4 11.03 -5.17 -3.69
C ILE A 4 10.68 -4.25 -2.53
N ALA A 5 10.40 -2.97 -2.82
CA ALA A 5 9.76 -2.11 -1.82
C ALA A 5 8.34 -2.66 -1.61
N GLY A 6 8.14 -3.38 -0.50
CA GLY A 6 6.82 -3.83 -0.06
C GLY A 6 6.21 -2.78 0.84
N GLY A 7 5.02 -2.30 0.48
CA GLY A 7 4.22 -1.35 1.26
C GLY A 7 4.06 0.02 0.59
N THR A 8 2.81 0.42 0.41
CA THR A 8 2.41 1.80 0.17
C THR A 8 2.50 2.57 1.50
N ASP A 9 3.67 3.20 1.76
CA ASP A 9 3.89 4.01 2.97
C ASP A 9 3.36 5.44 2.77
N PHE A 10 2.91 6.07 3.86
CA PHE A 10 2.48 7.47 3.87
C PHE A 10 2.70 8.11 5.24
N ALA A 11 2.89 9.42 5.23
CA ALA A 11 2.96 10.22 6.45
C ALA A 11 2.05 11.43 6.29
N TYR A 12 1.47 11.89 7.40
CA TYR A 12 0.67 13.09 7.43
C TYR A 12 0.89 13.88 8.71
N THR A 13 0.60 15.18 8.64
CA THR A 13 0.61 16.06 9.81
C THR A 13 -0.62 15.85 10.68
N VAL A 14 -0.47 16.12 11.97
CA VAL A 14 -1.59 16.29 12.89
C VAL A 14 -1.31 17.55 13.71
N GLY A 15 -2.17 18.55 13.59
CA GLY A 15 -2.15 19.78 14.38
C GLY A 15 -2.24 21.05 13.55
N LEU A 16 -2.07 20.97 12.21
CA LEU A 16 -2.19 22.13 11.32
C LEU A 16 -3.60 22.71 11.36
N TRP A 17 -4.61 21.85 11.34
CA TRP A 17 -6.01 22.29 11.37
C TRP A 17 -6.35 23.02 12.67
N HIS A 18 -5.90 22.49 13.81
CA HIS A 18 -6.14 23.11 15.12
C HIS A 18 -5.40 24.44 15.28
N THR A 19 -4.14 24.50 14.84
CA THR A 19 -3.23 25.60 15.17
C THR A 19 -3.29 26.75 14.17
N PHE A 20 -3.36 26.43 12.87
CA PHE A 20 -3.26 27.41 11.79
C PHE A 20 -4.52 27.49 10.92
N ARG A 21 -5.53 26.64 11.19
CA ARG A 21 -6.73 26.49 10.34
C ARG A 21 -6.39 26.21 8.88
N ARG A 22 -5.32 25.45 8.66
CA ARG A 22 -4.90 24.93 7.35
C ARG A 22 -5.20 23.44 7.27
N PRO A 23 -5.52 22.89 6.09
CA PRO A 23 -5.63 21.46 5.90
C PRO A 23 -4.40 20.70 6.41
N GLU A 24 -4.59 19.48 6.88
CA GLU A 24 -3.45 18.60 7.18
C GLU A 24 -2.75 18.21 5.87
N ALA A 25 -1.43 18.13 5.88
CA ALA A 25 -0.65 17.72 4.71
C ALA A 25 -0.34 16.22 4.78
N VAL A 26 -0.44 15.52 3.65
CA VAL A 26 -0.07 14.10 3.50
C VAL A 26 0.95 13.91 2.37
N MET A 27 1.92 13.03 2.56
CA MET A 27 2.86 12.55 1.55
C MET A 27 2.78 11.04 1.43
N PHE A 28 3.00 10.52 0.22
CA PHE A 28 2.89 9.10 -0.10
C PHE A 28 4.15 8.58 -0.78
N GLY A 29 4.49 7.32 -0.54
CA GLY A 29 5.36 6.53 -1.41
C GLY A 29 6.86 6.75 -1.26
N LEU A 30 7.31 7.67 -0.41
CA LEU A 30 8.72 7.85 -0.07
C LEU A 30 9.02 7.17 1.27
N ASP A 31 10.27 7.22 1.75
CA ASP A 31 10.58 6.65 3.06
C ASP A 31 9.94 7.48 4.19
N GLY A 32 9.39 6.82 5.20
CA GLY A 32 8.67 7.51 6.28
C GLY A 32 9.49 8.53 7.09
N LYS A 33 10.82 8.38 7.17
CA LYS A 33 11.68 9.38 7.84
C LYS A 33 11.81 10.64 7.00
N GLY A 34 12.06 10.50 5.70
CA GLY A 34 12.08 11.57 4.72
C GLY A 34 10.73 12.30 4.68
N MET A 35 9.63 11.57 4.49
CA MET A 35 8.28 12.17 4.43
C MET A 35 7.97 13.02 5.66
N ARG A 36 8.29 12.52 6.86
CA ARG A 36 8.13 13.31 8.09
C ARG A 36 8.99 14.58 8.11
N HIS A 37 10.22 14.50 7.62
CA HIS A 37 11.12 15.65 7.55
C HIS A 37 10.55 16.72 6.61
N TRP A 38 10.20 16.33 5.39
CA TRP A 38 9.64 17.25 4.39
C TRP A 38 8.28 17.82 4.82
N LEU A 39 7.43 17.04 5.47
CA LEU A 39 6.19 17.58 6.05
C LEU A 39 6.47 18.64 7.12
N ASN A 40 7.49 18.47 7.96
CA ASN A 40 7.89 19.51 8.91
C ASN A 40 8.43 20.76 8.19
N ASP A 41 9.20 20.58 7.12
CA ASP A 41 9.71 21.69 6.32
C ASP A 41 8.58 22.46 5.64
N TYR A 42 7.54 21.78 5.15
CA TYR A 42 6.30 22.41 4.68
C TYR A 42 5.64 23.26 5.77
N VAL A 43 5.53 22.75 7.01
CA VAL A 43 4.98 23.51 8.13
C VAL A 43 5.84 24.74 8.45
N ASN A 44 7.16 24.60 8.45
CA ASN A 44 8.08 25.72 8.71
C ASN A 44 8.00 26.77 7.60
N HIS A 45 7.98 26.37 6.34
CA HIS A 45 7.77 27.25 5.20
C HIS A 45 6.47 28.05 5.35
N GLY A 46 5.37 27.37 5.69
CA GLY A 46 4.07 28.00 5.94
C GLY A 46 4.10 29.08 7.03
N ARG A 47 4.87 28.85 8.09
CA ARG A 47 5.02 29.77 9.23
C ARG A 47 5.90 30.97 8.92
N GLU A 48 6.96 30.79 8.14
CA GLU A 48 7.97 31.81 7.89
C GLU A 48 7.66 32.67 6.66
N GLN A 49 7.14 32.03 5.60
CA GLN A 49 6.98 32.62 4.27
C GLN A 49 5.51 32.78 3.88
N GLY A 50 4.59 32.22 4.67
CA GLY A 50 3.17 32.14 4.35
C GLY A 50 2.79 30.79 3.74
N TRP A 51 1.49 30.49 3.81
CA TRP A 51 0.95 29.22 3.35
C TRP A 51 0.66 29.28 1.84
N PRO A 52 1.19 28.33 1.04
CA PRO A 52 0.88 28.24 -0.39
C PRO A 52 -0.61 28.01 -0.65
N GLU A 53 -1.10 28.48 -1.79
CA GLU A 53 -2.45 28.17 -2.27
C GLU A 53 -2.51 26.79 -2.94
N GLU A 54 -3.73 26.29 -3.14
CA GLU A 54 -3.95 25.02 -3.83
C GLU A 54 -3.42 25.05 -5.27
N ASN A 55 -2.79 23.96 -5.69
CA ASN A 55 -2.16 23.80 -7.00
C ASN A 55 -0.95 24.71 -7.27
N GLU A 56 -0.48 25.49 -6.32
CA GLU A 56 0.79 26.22 -6.46
C GLU A 56 1.99 25.30 -6.15
N PRO A 57 3.08 25.39 -6.93
CA PRO A 57 4.32 24.72 -6.59
C PRO A 57 4.92 25.28 -5.28
N VAL A 58 5.23 24.39 -4.34
CA VAL A 58 5.95 24.71 -3.11
C VAL A 58 7.42 24.32 -3.27
N GLN A 59 8.29 25.32 -3.20
CA GLN A 59 9.74 25.16 -3.29
C GLN A 59 10.34 24.89 -1.90
N GLY A 60 11.50 24.23 -1.87
CA GLY A 60 12.28 24.07 -0.64
C GLY A 60 11.71 23.09 0.39
N VAL A 61 10.67 22.34 0.03
CA VAL A 61 10.14 21.27 0.88
C VAL A 61 10.85 19.95 0.62
N VAL A 62 11.09 19.59 -0.64
CA VAL A 62 11.85 18.39 -1.02
C VAL A 62 13.10 18.82 -1.77
N GLU A 63 14.16 19.15 -1.03
CA GLU A 63 15.47 19.56 -1.58
C GLU A 63 15.35 20.43 -2.85
N ASP A 64 15.88 19.96 -3.97
CA ASP A 64 15.92 20.66 -5.27
C ASP A 64 14.66 20.46 -6.13
N PHE A 65 13.61 19.83 -5.60
CA PHE A 65 12.40 19.51 -6.36
C PHE A 65 11.20 20.34 -5.88
N PRO A 66 10.43 20.93 -6.81
CA PRO A 66 9.14 21.51 -6.46
C PRO A 66 8.21 20.40 -5.97
N THR A 67 7.36 20.73 -5.01
CA THR A 67 6.18 19.92 -4.65
C THR A 67 4.91 20.65 -5.02
N GLN A 68 3.77 19.98 -5.09
CA GLN A 68 2.50 20.64 -5.41
C GLN A 68 1.39 20.15 -4.49
N LEU A 69 0.60 21.10 -3.96
CA LEU A 69 -0.56 20.78 -3.14
C LEU A 69 -1.75 20.41 -4.01
N ARG A 70 -2.38 19.27 -3.68
CA ARG A 70 -3.68 18.87 -4.26
C ARG A 70 -4.64 18.48 -3.14
N PRO A 71 -5.95 18.78 -3.24
CA PRO A 71 -6.91 18.38 -2.22
C PRO A 71 -6.99 16.86 -2.13
N VAL A 72 -7.26 16.32 -0.94
CA VAL A 72 -7.58 14.90 -0.78
C VAL A 72 -9.08 14.69 -0.87
N HIS A 73 -9.52 13.78 -1.73
CA HIS A 73 -10.92 13.44 -1.89
C HIS A 73 -11.44 12.64 -0.67
N GLY A 74 -12.67 12.91 -0.26
CA GLY A 74 -13.25 12.36 0.97
C GLY A 74 -13.34 10.83 1.05
N SER A 75 -13.36 10.14 -0.10
CA SER A 75 -13.36 8.67 -0.16
C SER A 75 -12.10 8.01 0.41
N TRP A 76 -10.99 8.75 0.56
CA TRP A 76 -9.74 8.23 1.12
C TRP A 76 -9.69 8.26 2.64
N HIS A 77 -10.60 9.00 3.27
CA HIS A 77 -10.45 9.40 4.65
C HIS A 77 -10.52 8.24 5.63
N ASP A 78 -11.48 7.34 5.46
CA ASP A 78 -11.64 6.19 6.35
C ASP A 78 -10.48 5.20 6.24
N ALA A 79 -9.94 5.04 5.02
CA ALA A 79 -8.80 4.16 4.76
C ALA A 79 -7.47 4.71 5.31
N LEU A 80 -7.27 6.03 5.29
CA LEU A 80 -5.95 6.62 5.58
C LEU A 80 -5.87 7.43 6.89
N PHE A 81 -6.94 8.10 7.31
CA PHE A 81 -6.87 9.18 8.31
C PHE A 81 -7.68 8.91 9.59
N GLY A 82 -8.05 7.65 9.85
CA GLY A 82 -8.83 7.28 11.03
C GLY A 82 -8.22 7.77 12.37
N THR A 83 -6.89 7.79 12.49
CA THR A 83 -6.21 8.31 13.69
C THR A 83 -6.37 9.83 13.85
N ALA A 84 -6.24 10.60 12.76
CA ALA A 84 -6.49 12.04 12.80
C ALA A 84 -7.94 12.34 13.18
N TYR A 85 -8.89 11.56 12.69
CA TYR A 85 -10.31 11.78 12.98
C TYR A 85 -10.65 11.49 14.44
N ARG A 86 -10.00 10.49 15.04
CA ARG A 86 -10.08 10.24 16.48
C ARG A 86 -9.49 11.40 17.28
N PHE A 87 -8.35 11.95 16.85
CA PHE A 87 -7.71 13.11 17.49
C PHE A 87 -8.62 14.35 17.43
N TYR A 88 -9.21 14.64 16.26
CA TYR A 88 -10.05 15.80 16.03
C TYR A 88 -11.52 15.64 16.43
N ARG A 89 -11.94 14.42 16.78
CA ARG A 89 -13.35 14.06 17.03
C ARG A 89 -14.28 14.39 15.86
N GLY A 90 -13.77 14.25 14.63
CA GLY A 90 -14.49 14.55 13.41
C GLY A 90 -13.57 14.65 12.19
N PRO A 91 -14.15 14.75 10.99
CA PRO A 91 -13.39 14.91 9.76
C PRO A 91 -12.72 16.30 9.71
N VAL A 92 -11.51 16.33 9.17
CA VAL A 92 -10.76 17.55 8.86
C VAL A 92 -10.28 17.49 7.40
N PRO A 93 -10.07 18.63 6.73
CA PRO A 93 -9.57 18.64 5.36
C PRO A 93 -8.10 18.20 5.32
N PHE A 94 -7.76 17.47 4.27
CA PHE A 94 -6.39 17.07 3.94
C PHE A 94 -5.99 17.59 2.56
N GLN A 95 -4.71 17.88 2.39
CA GLN A 95 -4.07 18.15 1.11
C GLN A 95 -2.86 17.23 0.94
N GLN A 96 -2.71 16.65 -0.25
CA GLN A 96 -1.54 15.90 -0.63
C GLN A 96 -0.44 16.85 -1.09
N LEU A 97 0.76 16.66 -0.53
CA LEU A 97 1.99 17.24 -1.03
C LEU A 97 2.62 16.28 -2.04
N VAL A 98 2.34 16.52 -3.33
CA VAL A 98 2.80 15.68 -4.45
C VAL A 98 4.26 15.98 -4.76
N TRP A 99 5.03 14.94 -5.08
CA TRP A 99 6.42 15.05 -5.54
C TRP A 99 6.58 14.54 -7.00
N PRO A 100 7.46 15.17 -7.81
CA PRO A 100 7.74 14.77 -9.18
C PRO A 100 8.79 13.65 -9.25
N ASP A 101 8.98 13.05 -10.41
CA ASP A 101 10.13 12.17 -10.63
C ASP A 101 11.47 12.92 -10.72
N ARG A 102 12.57 12.18 -10.91
CA ARG A 102 13.92 12.75 -10.98
C ARG A 102 14.16 13.68 -12.18
N ASN A 103 13.28 13.66 -13.17
CA ASN A 103 13.32 14.58 -14.31
C ASN A 103 12.43 15.81 -14.09
N GLY A 104 11.81 15.94 -12.91
CA GLY A 104 10.89 17.03 -12.59
C GLY A 104 9.48 16.83 -13.14
N LEU A 105 9.15 15.64 -13.66
CA LEU A 105 7.81 15.36 -14.20
C LEU A 105 6.86 14.91 -13.10
N TRP A 106 5.69 15.54 -13.03
CA TRP A 106 4.60 15.16 -12.16
C TRP A 106 4.04 13.79 -12.52
N PRO A 107 3.47 13.04 -11.58
CA PRO A 107 2.98 11.69 -11.87
C PRO A 107 1.86 11.65 -12.94
N TRP A 108 1.09 12.73 -13.12
CA TRP A 108 0.06 12.82 -14.15
C TRP A 108 0.58 13.25 -15.52
N GLU A 109 1.82 13.70 -15.63
CA GLU A 109 2.39 14.13 -16.90
C GLU A 109 2.78 12.93 -17.77
N GLU A 110 2.66 13.10 -19.08
CA GLU A 110 3.17 12.13 -20.05
C GLU A 110 4.69 11.99 -19.88
N GLY A 111 5.21 10.75 -19.99
CA GLY A 111 6.64 10.47 -19.78
C GLY A 111 7.11 10.34 -18.33
N ALA A 112 6.28 10.68 -17.33
CA ALA A 112 6.64 10.46 -15.93
C ALA A 112 6.93 8.98 -15.61
N THR A 113 7.94 8.74 -14.77
CA THR A 113 8.37 7.37 -14.45
C THR A 113 7.26 6.53 -13.81
N ALA A 114 7.22 5.24 -14.13
CA ALA A 114 6.29 4.31 -13.47
C ALA A 114 6.47 4.28 -11.94
N SER A 115 7.69 4.52 -11.46
CA SER A 115 7.99 4.62 -10.03
C SER A 115 7.24 5.79 -9.39
N SER A 116 7.31 7.01 -9.93
CA SER A 116 6.59 8.16 -9.35
C SER A 116 5.07 8.01 -9.45
N ARG A 117 4.57 7.38 -10.52
CA ARG A 117 3.13 7.11 -10.70
C ARG A 117 2.58 6.10 -9.70
N ASN A 118 3.31 5.00 -9.47
CA ASN A 118 2.80 3.87 -8.69
C ASN A 118 3.05 4.04 -7.19
N ARG A 119 4.05 4.83 -6.79
CA ARG A 119 4.43 4.99 -5.39
C ARG A 119 3.53 5.93 -4.61
N GLN A 120 2.93 6.94 -5.24
CA GLN A 120 2.02 7.87 -4.55
C GLN A 120 0.57 7.66 -4.97
N ALA A 121 -0.35 7.79 -4.02
CA ALA A 121 -1.77 7.83 -4.32
C ALA A 121 -2.08 9.10 -5.12
N PHE A 122 -3.03 9.01 -6.06
CA PHE A 122 -3.66 10.18 -6.66
C PHE A 122 -4.87 10.54 -5.80
N SER A 123 -4.59 10.98 -4.57
CA SER A 123 -5.64 11.11 -3.54
C SER A 123 -6.65 12.23 -3.82
N TRP A 124 -6.37 13.09 -4.80
CA TRP A 124 -7.32 14.06 -5.35
C TRP A 124 -8.42 13.44 -6.23
N LEU A 125 -8.26 12.19 -6.66
CA LEU A 125 -9.30 11.42 -7.33
C LEU A 125 -10.15 10.67 -6.30
N PRO A 126 -11.45 10.45 -6.55
CA PRO A 126 -12.20 9.43 -5.83
C PRO A 126 -11.52 8.06 -5.92
N VAL A 127 -11.56 7.26 -4.84
CA VAL A 127 -10.93 5.92 -4.78
C VAL A 127 -11.33 5.05 -5.98
N HIS A 128 -12.61 5.06 -6.37
CA HIS A 128 -13.11 4.24 -7.48
C HIS A 128 -12.61 4.67 -8.86
N GLU A 129 -12.17 5.93 -9.01
CA GLU A 129 -11.54 6.49 -10.21
C GLU A 129 -10.02 6.37 -10.20
N HIS A 130 -9.42 6.02 -9.06
CA HIS A 130 -7.98 5.80 -8.96
C HIS A 130 -7.54 4.65 -9.89
N PRO A 131 -6.39 4.77 -10.57
CA PRO A 131 -5.81 3.67 -11.33
C PRO A 131 -5.71 2.40 -10.49
N LYS A 132 -5.93 1.22 -11.11
CA LYS A 132 -5.75 -0.06 -10.42
C LYS A 132 -4.30 -0.18 -9.91
N GLY A 133 -4.15 -0.67 -8.68
CA GLY A 133 -2.86 -0.81 -8.02
C GLY A 133 -3.02 -0.80 -6.49
N GLY A 134 -1.89 -0.87 -5.78
CA GLY A 134 -1.86 -0.97 -4.32
C GLY A 134 -2.69 0.12 -3.62
N TRP A 135 -2.54 1.38 -4.03
CA TRP A 135 -3.29 2.49 -3.43
C TRP A 135 -4.80 2.39 -3.60
N ARG A 136 -5.29 1.91 -4.75
CA ARG A 136 -6.73 1.69 -4.94
C ARG A 136 -7.24 0.60 -3.99
N LEU A 137 -6.49 -0.49 -3.84
CA LEU A 137 -6.83 -1.57 -2.90
C LEU A 137 -6.84 -1.08 -1.45
N VAL A 138 -5.85 -0.27 -1.05
CA VAL A 138 -5.84 0.38 0.28
C VAL A 138 -7.10 1.21 0.46
N GLY A 139 -7.42 2.08 -0.50
CA GLY A 139 -8.62 2.91 -0.44
C GLY A 139 -9.94 2.11 -0.36
N GLU A 140 -10.02 0.95 -1.03
CA GLU A 140 -11.23 0.13 -1.09
C GLU A 140 -11.36 -0.85 0.09
N LEU A 141 -10.25 -1.35 0.62
CA LEU A 141 -10.24 -2.53 1.51
C LEU A 141 -9.68 -2.27 2.90
N GLU A 142 -8.76 -1.33 3.09
CA GLU A 142 -8.02 -1.15 4.37
C GLU A 142 -8.94 -1.11 5.62
N PRO A 143 -10.09 -0.41 5.64
CA PRO A 143 -10.93 -0.34 6.84
C PRO A 143 -11.45 -1.68 7.37
N GLN A 144 -11.50 -2.70 6.50
CA GLN A 144 -12.10 -4.01 6.78
C GLN A 144 -11.20 -5.16 6.33
N PHE A 145 -9.92 -4.87 6.04
CA PHE A 145 -9.00 -5.87 5.55
C PHE A 145 -8.63 -6.82 6.70
N PRO A 146 -8.85 -8.14 6.58
CA PRO A 146 -8.80 -9.03 7.73
C PRO A 146 -7.36 -9.41 8.13
N PHE A 147 -6.38 -9.16 7.26
CA PHE A 147 -5.00 -9.56 7.49
C PHE A 147 -4.22 -8.49 8.27
N PRO A 148 -3.18 -8.90 9.03
CA PRO A 148 -2.32 -7.99 9.79
C PRO A 148 -1.31 -7.20 8.93
N VAL A 149 -1.51 -7.17 7.62
CA VAL A 149 -0.71 -6.40 6.64
C VAL A 149 -1.69 -5.68 5.72
N GLY A 150 -1.27 -4.62 5.03
CA GLY A 150 -2.15 -3.90 4.09
C GLY A 150 -2.53 -4.75 2.87
N PRO A 151 -3.65 -4.44 2.18
CA PRO A 151 -4.12 -5.15 0.99
C PRO A 151 -3.18 -5.00 -0.21
N ASP A 152 -2.31 -4.00 -0.21
CA ASP A 152 -1.23 -3.78 -1.16
C ASP A 152 0.02 -4.65 -0.89
N SER A 153 0.00 -5.49 0.14
CA SER A 153 1.10 -6.40 0.42
C SER A 153 1.24 -7.43 -0.70
N TRP A 154 2.47 -7.64 -1.17
CA TRP A 154 2.74 -8.68 -2.16
C TRP A 154 2.48 -10.07 -1.60
N ALA A 155 1.83 -10.90 -2.40
CA ALA A 155 1.65 -12.32 -2.16
C ALA A 155 2.20 -13.13 -3.35
N LEU A 156 2.95 -14.18 -3.04
CA LEU A 156 3.33 -15.21 -4.01
C LEU A 156 2.13 -16.10 -4.26
N THR A 157 1.81 -16.37 -5.51
CA THR A 157 0.69 -17.24 -5.86
C THR A 157 0.90 -17.93 -7.21
N THR A 158 -0.03 -18.77 -7.62
CA THR A 158 -0.06 -19.36 -8.97
C THR A 158 -0.96 -18.52 -9.88
N ARG A 159 -0.71 -18.53 -11.20
CA ARG A 159 -1.56 -17.81 -12.16
C ARG A 159 -3.01 -18.25 -12.09
N GLY A 160 -3.26 -19.55 -11.88
CA GLY A 160 -4.61 -20.08 -11.70
C GLY A 160 -5.36 -19.50 -10.50
N ILE A 161 -4.72 -19.34 -9.35
CA ILE A 161 -5.34 -18.65 -8.20
C ILE A 161 -5.52 -17.17 -8.50
N ALA A 162 -4.50 -16.51 -9.06
CA ALA A 162 -4.55 -15.09 -9.38
C ALA A 162 -5.70 -14.74 -10.33
N THR A 163 -6.06 -15.62 -11.27
CA THR A 163 -7.20 -15.41 -12.19
C THR A 163 -8.52 -16.01 -11.69
N GLY A 164 -8.52 -16.75 -10.58
CA GLY A 164 -9.70 -17.41 -10.02
C GLY A 164 -10.05 -18.75 -10.71
N ALA A 165 -9.17 -19.26 -11.57
CA ALA A 165 -9.34 -20.54 -12.24
C ALA A 165 -8.98 -21.76 -11.35
N SER A 166 -8.18 -21.55 -10.30
CA SER A 166 -7.75 -22.60 -9.38
C SER A 166 -8.16 -22.27 -7.93
N PRO A 167 -8.55 -23.27 -7.13
CA PRO A 167 -8.80 -23.08 -5.70
C PRO A 167 -7.49 -22.94 -4.92
N ILE A 168 -7.58 -22.29 -3.76
CA ILE A 168 -6.49 -22.20 -2.78
C ILE A 168 -6.38 -23.55 -2.06
N ALA A 169 -5.18 -24.09 -1.94
CA ALA A 169 -4.91 -25.32 -1.18
C ALA A 169 -4.15 -25.04 0.12
N GLN A 170 -3.25 -24.05 0.11
CA GLN A 170 -2.46 -23.68 1.28
C GLN A 170 -2.10 -22.20 1.28
N VAL A 171 -1.97 -21.64 2.48
CA VAL A 171 -1.47 -20.29 2.74
C VAL A 171 -0.29 -20.39 3.69
N VAL A 172 0.82 -19.78 3.33
CA VAL A 172 2.04 -19.72 4.13
C VAL A 172 2.29 -18.28 4.53
N ARG A 173 2.66 -18.05 5.80
CA ARG A 173 3.13 -16.75 6.26
C ARG A 173 4.53 -16.88 6.85
N ASP A 174 5.48 -16.11 6.34
CA ASP A 174 6.86 -16.06 6.87
C ASP A 174 7.46 -14.67 6.63
N GLY A 175 8.02 -14.05 7.68
CA GLY A 175 8.58 -12.71 7.58
C GLY A 175 7.58 -11.64 7.13
N GLY A 176 6.29 -11.80 7.47
CA GLY A 176 5.22 -10.89 7.06
C GLY A 176 4.78 -11.01 5.59
N SER A 177 5.39 -11.88 4.80
CA SER A 177 4.98 -12.17 3.42
C SER A 177 4.01 -13.35 3.39
N TYR A 178 3.15 -13.39 2.35
CA TYR A 178 2.16 -14.46 2.14
C TYR A 178 2.47 -15.25 0.88
N ASP A 179 2.44 -16.58 0.96
CA ASP A 179 2.36 -17.45 -0.22
C ASP A 179 0.97 -18.11 -0.24
N VAL A 180 0.16 -17.82 -1.24
CA VAL A 180 -1.19 -18.37 -1.44
C VAL A 180 -1.14 -19.35 -2.61
N LEU A 181 -1.09 -20.64 -2.33
CA LEU A 181 -0.70 -21.67 -3.30
C LEU A 181 -1.83 -22.67 -3.54
N ASP A 182 -1.91 -23.17 -4.77
CA ASP A 182 -2.77 -24.31 -5.10
C ASP A 182 -2.05 -25.62 -4.76
N VAL A 183 -2.67 -26.75 -5.11
CA VAL A 183 -2.18 -28.10 -4.81
C VAL A 183 -0.78 -28.40 -5.38
N ARG A 184 -0.33 -27.66 -6.42
CA ARG A 184 1.01 -27.79 -7.01
C ARG A 184 2.08 -27.17 -6.11
N GLY A 185 1.71 -26.27 -5.20
CA GLY A 185 2.63 -25.62 -4.27
C GLY A 185 3.76 -24.87 -4.98
N TYR A 186 4.97 -24.95 -4.42
CA TYR A 186 6.17 -24.33 -5.01
C TYR A 186 6.69 -25.01 -6.28
N HIS A 187 6.09 -26.14 -6.70
CA HIS A 187 6.44 -26.83 -7.94
C HIS A 187 5.67 -26.30 -9.16
N ALA A 188 4.71 -25.39 -8.95
CA ALA A 188 4.02 -24.73 -10.03
C ALA A 188 5.02 -23.98 -10.94
N ASP A 189 4.86 -24.13 -12.25
CA ASP A 189 5.66 -23.48 -13.28
C ASP A 189 5.15 -22.08 -13.65
N ASP A 190 4.02 -21.67 -13.08
CA ASP A 190 3.31 -20.41 -13.30
C ASP A 190 3.21 -19.54 -12.03
N LEU A 191 4.17 -19.66 -11.11
CA LEU A 191 4.25 -18.80 -9.94
C LEU A 191 4.41 -17.32 -10.34
N CYS A 192 3.68 -16.44 -9.66
CA CYS A 192 3.66 -15.00 -9.89
C CYS A 192 3.43 -14.22 -8.59
N LEU A 193 3.56 -12.90 -8.66
CA LEU A 193 3.21 -11.99 -7.57
C LEU A 193 1.92 -11.23 -7.89
N THR A 194 1.07 -11.07 -6.90
CA THR A 194 -0.07 -10.15 -6.95
C THR A 194 -0.31 -9.55 -5.57
N PHE A 195 -1.20 -8.57 -5.46
CA PHE A 195 -1.56 -7.99 -4.17
C PHE A 195 -2.47 -8.93 -3.38
N LEU A 196 -2.25 -9.04 -2.07
CA LEU A 196 -3.06 -9.89 -1.20
C LEU A 196 -4.54 -9.46 -1.21
N GLY A 197 -4.82 -8.15 -1.34
CA GLY A 197 -6.16 -7.60 -1.49
C GLY A 197 -6.90 -8.13 -2.72
N GLU A 198 -6.20 -8.29 -3.85
CA GLU A 198 -6.76 -8.88 -5.07
C GLU A 198 -7.14 -10.35 -4.84
N LEU A 199 -6.30 -11.09 -4.12
CA LEU A 199 -6.60 -12.48 -3.77
C LEU A 199 -7.79 -12.57 -2.81
N ALA A 200 -7.87 -11.68 -1.81
CA ALA A 200 -8.96 -11.66 -0.85
C ALA A 200 -10.31 -11.28 -1.50
N GLN A 201 -10.33 -10.34 -2.44
CA GLN A 201 -11.53 -10.02 -3.23
C GLN A 201 -11.98 -11.21 -4.08
N ARG A 202 -11.02 -11.89 -4.72
CA ARG A 202 -11.30 -13.00 -5.65
C ARG A 202 -11.66 -14.30 -4.94
N HIS A 203 -11.09 -14.53 -3.75
CA HIS A 203 -11.28 -15.74 -2.95
C HIS A 203 -11.70 -15.37 -1.52
N PRO A 204 -12.98 -15.05 -1.27
CA PRO A 204 -13.44 -14.59 0.05
C PRO A 204 -13.16 -15.56 1.21
N HIS A 205 -13.06 -16.87 0.94
CA HIS A 205 -12.71 -17.89 1.95
C HIS A 205 -11.30 -17.70 2.53
N LEU A 206 -10.40 -17.01 1.81
CA LEU A 206 -9.05 -16.66 2.27
C LEU A 206 -9.08 -15.92 3.61
N ALA A 207 -10.12 -15.12 3.90
CA ALA A 207 -10.29 -14.45 5.18
C ALA A 207 -10.37 -15.43 6.38
N GLY A 208 -10.77 -16.69 6.15
CA GLY A 208 -10.86 -17.72 7.18
C GLY A 208 -9.52 -18.16 7.79
N CYS A 209 -8.39 -17.75 7.20
CA CYS A 209 -7.06 -17.98 7.77
C CYS A 209 -6.30 -16.67 8.06
N ALA A 210 -7.02 -15.56 8.26
CA ALA A 210 -6.39 -14.26 8.51
C ALA A 210 -5.62 -14.17 9.83
N ASP A 211 -5.93 -15.07 10.77
CA ASP A 211 -5.23 -15.23 12.06
C ASP A 211 -3.92 -16.04 11.96
N LEU A 212 -3.53 -16.47 10.76
CA LEU A 212 -2.30 -17.22 10.52
C LEU A 212 -1.08 -16.46 11.05
N ALA A 213 -0.37 -17.04 12.02
CA ALA A 213 0.80 -16.42 12.61
C ALA A 213 2.03 -16.55 11.71
N ASP A 214 3.04 -15.69 11.94
CA ASP A 214 4.29 -15.76 11.20
C ASP A 214 5.03 -17.09 11.47
N GLY A 215 5.55 -17.72 10.43
CA GLY A 215 6.17 -19.04 10.50
C GLY A 215 5.17 -20.21 10.54
N GLN A 216 3.92 -20.01 10.11
CA GLN A 216 2.90 -21.04 10.03
C GLN A 216 2.41 -21.29 8.60
N VAL A 217 1.71 -22.42 8.43
CA VAL A 217 0.98 -22.81 7.22
C VAL A 217 -0.46 -23.12 7.60
N ALA A 218 -1.41 -22.54 6.88
CA ALA A 218 -2.80 -22.97 6.87
C ALA A 218 -3.05 -23.81 5.61
N ALA A 219 -3.47 -25.07 5.78
CA ALA A 219 -3.84 -25.95 4.68
C ALA A 219 -5.35 -26.14 4.64
N LEU A 220 -5.96 -25.95 3.46
CA LEU A 220 -7.38 -26.15 3.25
C LEU A 220 -7.69 -27.64 3.15
N GLN A 221 -8.56 -28.12 4.04
CA GLN A 221 -8.99 -29.52 4.09
C GLN A 221 -10.14 -29.77 3.11
N ALA A 222 -10.42 -31.05 2.83
CA ALA A 222 -11.50 -31.45 1.92
C ALA A 222 -12.89 -30.97 2.38
N ASP A 223 -13.09 -30.81 3.69
CA ASP A 223 -14.32 -30.29 4.31
C ASP A 223 -14.40 -28.74 4.33
N GLN A 224 -13.51 -28.06 3.60
CA GLN A 224 -13.41 -26.60 3.52
C GLN A 224 -13.01 -25.92 4.84
N THR A 225 -12.49 -26.67 5.81
CA THR A 225 -11.89 -26.11 7.03
C THR A 225 -10.39 -25.90 6.86
N TRP A 226 -9.85 -24.95 7.62
CA TRP A 226 -8.41 -24.71 7.67
C TRP A 226 -7.77 -25.62 8.73
N SER A 227 -6.54 -26.06 8.48
CA SER A 227 -5.70 -26.73 9.48
C SER A 227 -4.36 -26.00 9.57
N TRP A 228 -3.86 -25.78 10.79
CA TRP A 228 -2.64 -25.01 11.03
C TRP A 228 -1.48 -25.93 11.37
N SER A 229 -0.31 -25.60 10.83
CA SER A 229 0.94 -26.30 11.14
C SER A 229 2.12 -25.34 11.16
N ARG A 230 3.25 -25.79 11.72
CA ARG A 230 4.50 -25.01 11.67
C ARG A 230 5.11 -25.08 10.28
N LEU A 231 5.63 -23.95 9.82
CA LEU A 231 6.36 -23.90 8.56
C LEU A 231 7.61 -24.77 8.60
N SER A 232 7.71 -25.70 7.64
CA SER A 232 8.87 -26.58 7.52
C SER A 232 10.09 -25.82 6.97
N ARG A 233 11.30 -26.32 7.28
CA ARG A 233 12.54 -25.78 6.69
C ARG A 233 12.56 -25.90 5.16
N GLY A 234 11.90 -26.92 4.62
CA GLY A 234 11.76 -27.13 3.17
C GLY A 234 10.96 -26.01 2.53
N ASN A 235 9.73 -25.80 3.00
CA ASN A 235 8.84 -24.74 2.49
C ASN A 235 9.48 -23.36 2.61
N ARG A 236 10.15 -23.05 3.73
CA ARG A 236 10.85 -21.77 3.89
C ARG A 236 11.95 -21.58 2.83
N ARG A 237 12.68 -22.63 2.47
CA ARG A 237 13.71 -22.56 1.42
C ARG A 237 13.08 -22.39 0.05
N ASP A 238 11.99 -23.10 -0.23
CA ASP A 238 11.34 -23.10 -1.53
C ASP A 238 10.62 -21.76 -1.78
N SER A 239 9.93 -21.22 -0.77
CA SER A 239 9.41 -19.84 -0.76
C SER A 239 10.50 -18.82 -1.11
N LYS A 240 11.61 -18.81 -0.35
CA LYS A 240 12.74 -17.92 -0.58
C LYS A 240 13.35 -18.05 -1.97
N ARG A 241 13.28 -19.23 -2.59
CA ARG A 241 13.76 -19.44 -3.97
C ARG A 241 12.77 -18.83 -4.96
N SER A 242 11.47 -19.08 -4.80
CA SER A 242 10.43 -18.57 -5.70
C SER A 242 10.39 -17.04 -5.71
N TRP A 243 10.40 -16.39 -4.54
CA TRP A 243 10.41 -14.93 -4.42
C TRP A 243 11.57 -14.21 -5.15
N LYS A 244 12.65 -14.93 -5.48
CA LYS A 244 13.80 -14.35 -6.22
C LYS A 244 13.59 -14.30 -7.72
N VAL A 245 12.67 -15.09 -8.27
CA VAL A 245 12.55 -15.30 -9.72
C VAL A 245 11.19 -14.91 -10.29
N VAL A 246 10.16 -14.88 -9.45
CA VAL A 246 8.80 -14.52 -9.89
C VAL A 246 8.67 -13.04 -10.22
N GLN A 247 7.70 -12.73 -11.08
CA GLN A 247 7.35 -11.37 -11.48
C GLN A 247 5.88 -11.08 -11.13
N PRO A 248 5.51 -9.80 -10.95
CA PRO A 248 4.12 -9.38 -10.88
C PRO A 248 3.31 -9.82 -12.11
N ILE A 249 2.03 -10.14 -11.91
CA ILE A 249 1.05 -10.41 -12.97
C ILE A 249 0.46 -9.14 -13.58
#